data_AF-A0ABD2NSB4-F1
#
_entry.id   AF-A0ABD2NSB4-F1
#
_cell.length_a   1.000
_cell.length_b   1.000
_cell.length_c   1.000
_cell.angle_alpha   90.00
_cell.angle_beta   90.00
_cell.angle_gamma   90.00
#
_symmetry.space_group_name_H-M   'P 1'
#
loop_
_entity.id
_entity.type
_entity.pdbx_description
1 polymer ?
#
loop_
_entity_poly.entity_id
_entity_poly.type
_entity_poly.pdbx_seq_one_letter_code
_entity_poly.pdbx_strand_id
1 'polypeptide(L)'
;MSFGFEPTIFQPTRGTNCFDNILINFKNFRGYNSCVVDSGLSDHEAVDIVVDSSRIFQYKTKLVSRPISLSGKQNFFDVISVVDWGFVNLPNLDVASKFRVFLDVFARAVDVSFPEK
;
A
#
# COMPACT_ATOMS: atom_id res chain seq x y z
N MET A 1 10.33 -3.65 -6.93
CA MET A 1 9.97 -2.96 -8.20
C MET A 1 8.59 -2.33 -8.00
N SER A 2 8.43 -1.03 -8.26
CA SER A 2 7.17 -0.30 -8.01
C SER A 2 6.09 -0.48 -9.08
N PHE A 3 6.18 -1.49 -9.96
CA PHE A 3 5.27 -1.70 -11.10
C PHE A 3 4.98 -0.43 -11.95
N GLY A 4 5.93 0.51 -12.00
CA GLY A 4 5.79 1.78 -12.72
C GLY A 4 4.92 2.83 -12.01
N PHE A 5 4.54 2.61 -10.75
CA PHE A 5 3.85 3.60 -9.94
C PHE A 5 4.83 4.61 -9.35
N GLU A 6 4.44 5.88 -9.42
CA GLU A 6 5.18 7.04 -8.93
C GLU A 6 4.28 7.91 -8.04
N PRO A 7 4.85 8.57 -7.02
CA PRO A 7 4.10 9.51 -6.18
C PRO A 7 3.65 10.76 -6.96
N THR A 8 2.44 11.23 -6.62
CA THR A 8 1.80 12.40 -7.25
C THR A 8 2.26 13.70 -6.61
N ILE A 9 2.46 13.72 -5.29
CA ILE A 9 2.76 14.93 -4.50
C ILE A 9 4.08 14.77 -3.76
N PHE A 10 4.83 15.87 -3.58
CA PHE A 10 6.05 15.93 -2.75
C PHE A 10 6.02 17.08 -1.73
N GLN A 11 4.88 17.78 -1.68
CA GLN A 11 4.60 18.86 -0.75
C GLN A 11 4.05 18.27 0.55
N PRO A 12 4.27 18.95 1.69
CA PRO A 12 3.65 18.55 2.95
C PRO A 12 2.13 18.47 2.82
N THR A 13 1.53 17.49 3.48
CA THR A 13 0.08 17.36 3.65
C THR A 13 -0.30 17.39 5.13
N ARG A 14 0.67 17.31 6.04
CA ARG A 14 0.47 17.49 7.48
C ARG A 14 1.68 18.15 8.12
N GLY A 15 1.56 19.44 8.46
CA GLY A 15 2.69 20.22 8.96
C GLY A 15 3.83 20.25 7.95
N THR A 16 5.00 19.69 8.30
CA THR A 16 6.15 19.57 7.39
C THR A 16 6.27 18.21 6.70
N ASN A 17 5.33 17.30 6.92
CA ASN A 17 5.40 15.93 6.44
C ASN A 17 4.49 15.70 5.23
N CYS A 18 4.97 14.91 4.26
CA CYS A 18 4.22 14.44 3.10
C CYS A 18 3.78 12.99 3.36
N PHE A 19 2.70 12.81 4.14
CA PHE A 19 2.20 11.47 4.48
C PHE A 19 1.16 10.97 3.48
N ASP A 20 0.40 11.88 2.91
CA ASP A 20 -0.71 11.56 2.03
C ASP A 20 -0.21 11.57 0.59
N ASN A 21 -0.24 10.40 -0.06
CA ASN A 21 0.19 10.26 -1.43
C ASN A 21 -0.66 9.24 -2.16
N ILE A 22 -0.87 9.50 -3.46
CA ILE A 22 -1.52 8.57 -4.35
C ILE A 22 -0.47 8.17 -5.37
N LEU A 23 -0.24 6.88 -5.54
CA LEU A 23 0.74 6.41 -6.51
C LEU A 23 0.04 6.16 -7.85
N ILE A 24 0.57 6.74 -8.92
CA ILE A 24 0.01 6.64 -10.27
C ILE A 24 1.07 6.14 -11.26
N ASN A 25 0.64 5.47 -12.32
CA ASN A 25 1.51 5.03 -13.42
C ASN A 25 1.16 5.74 -14.75
N PHE A 26 0.41 6.84 -14.68
CA PHE A 26 -0.11 7.60 -15.82
C PHE A 26 0.26 9.09 -15.77
N LYS A 27 1.32 9.47 -15.04
CA LYS A 27 1.74 10.87 -14.85
C LYS A 27 2.01 11.64 -16.16
N ASN A 28 2.36 10.91 -17.23
CA ASN A 28 2.61 11.47 -18.55
C ASN A 28 1.35 11.64 -19.43
N PHE A 29 0.15 11.35 -18.90
CA PHE A 29 -1.09 11.57 -19.64
C PHE A 29 -1.36 13.08 -19.76
N ARG A 30 -1.60 13.56 -21.00
CA ARG A 30 -2.08 14.92 -21.22
C ARG A 30 -3.42 15.11 -20.50
N GLY A 31 -3.53 16.18 -19.72
CA GLY A 31 -4.72 16.46 -18.92
C GLY A 31 -4.67 15.89 -17.49
N TYR A 32 -3.53 15.32 -17.08
CA TYR A 32 -3.24 15.03 -15.68
C TYR A 32 -2.71 16.29 -14.96
N ASN A 33 -3.23 16.57 -13.77
CA ASN A 33 -2.66 17.51 -12.81
C ASN A 33 -2.88 17.02 -11.38
N SER A 34 -2.02 17.42 -10.46
CA SER A 34 -2.17 17.12 -9.04
C SER A 34 -1.61 18.22 -8.16
N CYS A 35 -2.28 18.53 -7.05
CA CYS A 35 -1.82 19.54 -6.10
C CYS A 35 -2.28 19.21 -4.67
N VAL A 36 -1.71 19.94 -3.71
CA VAL A 36 -2.20 19.98 -2.33
C VAL A 36 -3.21 21.12 -2.19
N VAL A 37 -4.32 20.85 -1.51
CA VAL A 37 -5.41 21.78 -1.29
C VAL A 37 -5.74 21.83 0.19
N ASP A 38 -5.66 23.02 0.79
CA ASP A 38 -6.22 23.25 2.11
C ASP A 38 -7.74 23.30 2.01
N SER A 39 -8.39 22.29 2.59
CA SER A 39 -9.86 22.22 2.63
C SER A 39 -10.46 22.94 3.84
N GLY A 40 -9.65 23.25 4.87
CA GLY A 40 -10.13 23.74 6.17
C GLY A 40 -10.96 22.73 6.97
N LEU A 41 -11.04 21.46 6.54
CA LEU A 41 -11.88 20.42 7.15
C LEU A 41 -11.11 19.43 8.04
N SER A 42 -9.77 19.41 7.96
CA SER A 42 -8.90 18.46 8.66
C SER A 42 -7.58 19.12 9.03
N ASP A 43 -6.83 18.53 9.97
CA ASP A 43 -5.43 18.85 10.23
C ASP A 43 -4.47 18.32 9.15
N HIS A 44 -5.03 17.69 8.11
CA HIS A 44 -4.35 17.25 6.90
C HIS A 44 -4.88 18.07 5.71
N GLU A 45 -3.96 18.53 4.86
CA GLU A 45 -4.29 19.10 3.56
C GLU A 45 -4.68 17.97 2.60
N ALA A 46 -5.66 18.24 1.74
CA ALA A 46 -6.17 17.27 0.77
C ALA A 46 -5.23 17.15 -0.44
N VAL A 47 -5.23 15.98 -1.07
CA VAL A 47 -4.58 15.75 -2.36
C VAL A 47 -5.64 15.79 -3.46
N ASP A 48 -5.56 16.79 -4.33
CA ASP A 48 -6.43 16.90 -5.50
C ASP A 48 -5.75 16.29 -6.74
N ILE A 49 -6.50 15.52 -7.51
CA ILE A 49 -6.05 14.85 -8.72
C ILE A 49 -7.10 15.07 -9.80
N VAL A 50 -6.67 15.71 -10.88
CA VAL A 50 -7.49 15.96 -12.06
C VAL A 50 -6.97 15.10 -13.20
N VAL A 51 -7.88 14.34 -13.83
CA VAL A 51 -7.60 13.51 -15.00
C VAL A 51 -8.70 13.72 -16.03
N ASP A 52 -8.32 13.98 -17.28
CA ASP A 52 -9.26 14.01 -18.41
C ASP A 52 -9.79 12.60 -18.71
N SER A 53 -11.05 12.36 -18.33
CA SER A 53 -11.71 11.06 -18.47
C SER A 53 -12.04 10.70 -19.92
N SER A 54 -12.02 11.66 -20.86
CA SER A 54 -12.34 11.43 -22.27
C SER A 54 -11.31 10.55 -22.99
N ARG A 55 -10.13 10.36 -22.38
CA ARG A 55 -9.00 9.60 -22.93
C ARG A 55 -8.60 8.40 -22.08
N ILE A 56 -9.38 8.06 -21.05
CA ILE A 56 -9.16 6.81 -20.31
C ILE A 56 -9.59 5.67 -21.24
N PHE A 57 -8.63 5.20 -22.05
CA PHE A 57 -8.78 4.03 -22.90
C PHE A 57 -9.38 2.89 -22.09
N GLN A 58 -10.28 2.12 -22.71
CA GLN A 58 -10.77 0.83 -22.23
C GLN A 58 -9.61 -0.17 -22.15
N TYR A 59 -8.69 0.02 -21.20
CA TYR A 59 -7.82 -1.04 -20.79
C TYR A 59 -8.72 -2.10 -20.15
N LYS A 60 -8.64 -3.34 -20.64
CA LYS A 60 -9.12 -4.50 -19.88
C LYS A 60 -8.26 -4.59 -18.63
N THR A 61 -8.63 -3.84 -17.61
CA THR A 61 -7.94 -3.88 -16.32
C THR A 61 -8.23 -5.24 -15.72
N LYS A 62 -7.19 -6.06 -15.55
CA LYS A 62 -7.30 -7.21 -14.66
C LYS A 62 -7.47 -6.65 -13.25
N LEU A 63 -8.71 -6.61 -12.76
CA LEU A 63 -9.01 -6.30 -11.37
C LEU A 63 -8.45 -7.45 -10.54
N VAL A 64 -7.24 -7.27 -10.01
CA VAL A 64 -6.68 -8.17 -9.00
C VAL A 64 -7.21 -7.69 -7.65
N SER A 65 -7.95 -8.56 -6.96
CA SER A 65 -8.51 -8.23 -5.64
C SER A 65 -8.16 -9.31 -4.63
N ARG A 66 -7.97 -8.92 -3.36
CA ARG A 66 -7.79 -9.82 -2.23
C ARG A 66 -8.88 -9.55 -1.19
N PRO A 67 -10.07 -10.16 -1.33
CA PRO A 67 -11.18 -9.87 -0.42
C PRO A 67 -10.85 -10.23 1.03
N ILE A 68 -10.98 -9.26 1.95
CA ILE A 68 -10.76 -9.46 3.38
C ILE A 68 -12.04 -10.07 4.00
N SER A 69 -12.25 -11.36 3.73
CA SER A 69 -13.39 -12.12 4.27
C SER A 69 -13.21 -12.48 5.75
N LEU A 70 -14.32 -12.78 6.45
CA LEU A 70 -14.27 -13.25 7.83
C LEU A 70 -13.47 -14.56 7.97
N SER A 71 -13.67 -15.50 7.04
CA SER A 71 -12.90 -16.75 6.98
C SER A 71 -11.41 -16.50 6.75
N GLY A 72 -11.06 -15.53 5.89
CA GLY A 72 -9.68 -15.12 5.68
C GLY A 72 -9.05 -14.52 6.95
N LYS A 73 -9.78 -13.69 7.69
CA LYS A 73 -9.31 -13.16 8.98
C LYS A 73 -9.08 -14.25 10.02
N GLN A 74 -10.00 -15.21 10.13
CA GLN A 74 -9.85 -16.35 11.04
C GLN A 74 -8.63 -17.19 10.66
N ASN A 75 -8.50 -17.55 9.37
CA ASN A 75 -7.35 -18.31 8.89
C ASN A 75 -6.02 -17.56 9.12
N PHE A 76 -5.99 -16.25 8.90
CA PHE A 76 -4.82 -15.43 9.16
C PHE A 76 -4.41 -15.49 10.64
N PHE A 77 -5.39 -15.35 11.54
CA PHE A 77 -5.17 -15.46 12.97
C PHE A 77 -4.63 -16.85 13.36
N ASP A 78 -5.24 -17.91 12.85
CA ASP A 78 -4.84 -19.29 13.12
C ASP A 78 -3.39 -19.55 12.64
N VAL A 79 -3.05 -19.10 11.43
CA VAL A 79 -1.70 -19.22 10.86
C VAL A 79 -0.66 -18.48 11.70
N ILE A 80 -0.93 -17.23 12.07
CA ILE A 80 -0.01 -16.41 12.86
C ILE A 80 0.15 -16.95 14.29
N SER A 81 -0.91 -17.51 14.87
CA SER A 81 -0.92 -17.99 16.26
C SER A 81 -0.02 -19.22 16.49
N VAL A 82 0.27 -19.99 15.43
CA VAL A 82 1.14 -21.18 15.50
C VAL A 82 2.58 -20.91 15.07
N VAL A 83 2.92 -19.67 14.67
CA VAL A 83 4.28 -19.29 14.31
C VAL A 83 5.17 -19.27 15.56
N ASP A 84 6.34 -19.90 15.45
CA ASP A 84 7.41 -19.74 16.43
C ASP A 84 8.16 -18.40 16.23
N TRP A 85 8.01 -17.50 17.19
CA TRP A 85 8.66 -16.18 17.22
C TRP A 85 10.04 -16.20 17.89
N GLY A 86 10.59 -17.38 18.21
CA GLY A 86 11.89 -17.54 18.87
C GLY A 86 13.05 -16.85 18.14
N PHE A 87 12.94 -16.62 16.82
CA PHE A 87 13.94 -15.90 16.04
C PHE A 87 14.22 -14.48 16.55
N VAL A 88 13.26 -13.84 17.23
CA VAL A 88 13.43 -12.51 17.82
C VAL A 88 14.55 -12.49 18.86
N ASN A 89 14.73 -13.60 19.58
CA ASN A 89 15.71 -13.73 20.66
C ASN A 89 17.06 -14.30 20.20
N LEU A 90 17.24 -14.61 18.91
CA LEU A 90 18.52 -15.12 18.43
C LEU A 90 19.59 -14.02 18.52
N PRO A 91 20.69 -14.25 19.27
CA PRO A 91 21.75 -13.25 19.45
C PRO A 91 22.60 -13.07 18.18
N ASN A 92 22.63 -14.08 17.32
CA ASN A 92 23.43 -14.09 16.09
C ASN A 92 22.70 -13.53 14.87
N LEU A 93 21.52 -12.94 15.06
CA LEU A 93 20.72 -12.37 13.98
C LEU A 93 20.56 -10.86 14.20
N ASP A 94 20.97 -10.06 13.22
CA ASP A 94 20.81 -8.62 13.27
C ASP A 94 19.33 -8.21 13.15
N VAL A 95 19.05 -6.94 13.50
CA VAL A 95 17.68 -6.41 13.52
C VAL A 95 17.02 -6.43 12.14
N ALA A 96 17.76 -6.12 11.08
CA ALA A 96 17.21 -6.10 9.72
C ALA A 96 16.85 -7.52 9.26
N SER A 97 17.71 -8.49 9.58
CA SER A 97 17.46 -9.91 9.33
C SER A 97 16.24 -10.43 10.11
N LYS A 98 16.06 -10.04 11.38
CA LYS A 98 14.85 -10.36 12.16
C LYS A 98 13.60 -9.77 11.53
N PHE A 99 13.65 -8.51 11.13
CA PHE A 99 12.52 -7.86 10.47
C PHE A 99 12.17 -8.52 9.14
N ARG A 100 13.17 -8.96 8.37
CA ARG A 100 12.94 -9.71 7.13
C ARG A 100 12.21 -11.03 7.40
N VAL A 101 12.63 -11.79 8.41
CA VAL A 101 11.93 -13.04 8.80
C VAL A 101 10.49 -12.76 9.20
N PHE A 102 10.25 -11.71 9.98
CA PHE A 102 8.90 -11.27 10.33
C PHE A 102 8.06 -10.97 9.07
N LEU A 103 8.57 -10.16 8.15
CA LEU A 103 7.87 -9.81 6.92
C LEU A 103 7.60 -11.04 6.04
N ASP A 104 8.55 -11.95 5.92
CA ASP A 104 8.40 -13.17 5.11
C ASP A 104 7.33 -14.11 5.70
N VAL A 105 7.24 -14.22 7.03
CA VAL A 105 6.15 -14.96 7.68
C VAL A 105 4.82 -14.28 7.47
N PHE A 106 4.75 -12.97 7.70
CA PHE A 106 3.53 -12.19 7.59
C PHE A 106 2.98 -12.19 6.15
N ALA A 107 3.83 -11.96 5.15
CA ALA A 107 3.45 -11.96 3.74
C ALA A 107 2.88 -13.31 3.31
N ARG A 108 3.50 -14.42 3.71
CA ARG A 108 2.98 -15.77 3.45
C ARG A 108 1.63 -16.01 4.12
N ALA A 109 1.45 -15.57 5.35
CA ALA A 109 0.17 -15.66 6.04
C ALA A 109 -0.92 -14.86 5.32
N VAL A 110 -0.59 -13.67 4.81
CA VAL A 110 -1.50 -12.87 3.96
C VAL A 110 -1.84 -13.59 2.67
N ASP A 111 -0.86 -14.17 1.97
CA ASP A 111 -1.08 -14.84 0.69
C ASP A 111 -2.02 -16.04 0.79
N VAL A 112 -1.85 -16.86 1.83
CA VAL A 112 -2.70 -18.03 2.06
C VAL A 112 -4.10 -17.63 2.52
N SER A 113 -4.21 -16.56 3.32
CA SER A 113 -5.48 -16.15 3.94
C SER A 113 -6.34 -15.23 3.07
N PHE A 114 -5.70 -14.48 2.17
CA PHE A 114 -6.31 -13.52 1.26
C PHE A 114 -5.77 -13.72 -0.16
N PRO A 115 -6.12 -14.84 -0.81
CA PRO A 115 -5.64 -15.13 -2.15
C PRO A 115 -6.20 -14.13 -3.16
N GLU A 116 -5.40 -13.86 -4.20
CA GLU A 116 -5.81 -13.00 -5.32
C GLU A 116 -6.93 -13.66 -6.12
N LYS A 117 -7.94 -12.86 -6.47
CA LYS A 117 -8.99 -13.16 -7.44
C LYS A 117 -8.85 -12.27 -8.65
#